data_AF-A0A9D1M2R5-F1
#
_entry.id   AF-A0A9D1M2R5-F1
#
_cell.length_a   1.000
_cell.length_b   1.000
_cell.length_c   1.000
_cell.angle_alpha   90.00
_cell.angle_beta   90.00
_cell.angle_gamma   90.00
#
_symmetry.space_group_name_H-M   'P 1'
#
loop_
_entity.id
_entity.type
_entity.pdbx_description
1 polymer ?
#
loop_
_entity_poly.entity_id
_entity_poly.type
_entity_poly.pdbx_seq_one_letter_code
_entity_poly.pdbx_strand_id
1 'polypeptide(L)'
;MTKISKVRTRTQAPGLRSSYVRLSLFQKILLTIGILIAVLTTLPVMVVLLIGLLPTFTVMVTDRNNTNKLIIVGCFNLAGVFIYLFHVISNFTVRDAFFILSDIFNLIIMLGSAGLGLIVYLEVPNLFIYLSKIAAQKRLKTLDANLEKLAEDWGPGILGNSKK
;
A
#
# COMPACT_ATOMS: atom_id res chain seq x y z
N MET A 1 24.84 53.50 -22.53
CA MET A 1 25.65 52.40 -21.93
C MET A 1 25.00 51.99 -20.62
N THR A 2 24.15 50.97 -20.64
CA THR A 2 23.35 50.52 -19.49
C THR A 2 23.95 49.19 -19.00
N LYS A 3 24.60 49.20 -17.83
CA LYS A 3 25.13 47.99 -17.22
C LYS A 3 23.98 47.18 -16.61
N ILE A 4 23.56 46.13 -17.31
CA ILE A 4 22.64 45.12 -16.79
C ILE A 4 23.35 44.37 -15.66
N SER A 5 22.79 44.48 -14.45
CA SER A 5 23.23 43.75 -13.27
C SER A 5 22.99 42.25 -13.47
N LYS A 6 24.05 41.45 -13.30
CA LYS A 6 23.96 39.98 -13.27
C LYS A 6 23.12 39.56 -12.06
N VAL A 7 21.95 38.99 -12.33
CA VAL A 7 21.14 38.25 -11.35
C VAL A 7 21.99 37.09 -10.82
N ARG A 8 22.30 37.14 -9.52
CA ARG A 8 23.02 36.08 -8.80
C ARG A 8 22.09 34.88 -8.68
N THR A 9 22.31 33.86 -9.51
CA THR A 9 21.66 32.56 -9.38
C THR A 9 21.99 31.98 -8.00
N ARG A 10 20.95 31.77 -7.20
CA ARG A 10 21.03 31.15 -5.87
C ARG A 10 21.62 29.74 -6.05
N THR A 11 22.83 29.57 -5.55
CA THR A 11 23.59 28.32 -5.55
C THR A 11 22.71 27.19 -5.01
N GLN A 12 22.68 26.09 -5.76
CA GLN A 12 21.99 24.85 -5.41
C GLN A 12 22.37 24.40 -3.99
N ALA A 13 21.38 24.01 -3.18
CA ALA A 13 21.60 23.49 -1.84
C ALA A 13 22.55 22.27 -1.89
N PRO A 14 23.56 22.19 -1.01
CA PRO A 14 24.51 21.09 -1.01
C PRO A 14 23.79 19.76 -0.77
N GLY A 15 24.04 18.81 -1.67
CA GLY A 15 23.28 17.59 -1.84
C GLY A 15 23.15 16.73 -0.58
N LEU A 16 21.98 16.10 -0.45
CA LEU A 16 21.78 14.87 0.32
C LEU A 16 22.75 13.82 -0.23
N ARG A 17 23.96 13.73 0.34
CA ARG A 17 24.84 12.59 0.13
C ARG A 17 24.16 11.38 0.75
N SER A 18 23.64 10.49 -0.08
CA SER A 18 23.23 9.18 0.37
C SER A 18 24.48 8.45 0.88
N SER A 19 24.62 8.41 2.21
CA SER A 19 25.70 7.74 2.91
C SER A 19 25.47 6.23 2.85
N TYR A 20 25.69 5.63 1.68
CA TYR A 20 25.82 4.18 1.60
C TYR A 20 27.14 3.78 2.26
N VAL A 21 27.05 3.24 3.48
CA VAL A 21 28.19 2.62 4.15
C VAL A 21 28.62 1.42 3.29
N ARG A 22 29.81 1.49 2.70
CA ARG A 22 30.38 0.36 1.97
C ARG A 22 30.86 -0.69 2.97
N LEU A 23 30.09 -1.77 3.10
CA LEU A 23 30.43 -2.89 3.96
C LEU A 23 31.71 -3.59 3.48
N SER A 24 32.61 -3.90 4.41
CA SER A 24 33.80 -4.72 4.12
C SER A 24 33.41 -6.17 3.79
N LEU A 25 34.29 -6.90 3.10
CA LEU A 25 34.03 -8.30 2.71
C LEU A 25 33.79 -9.19 3.95
N PHE A 26 34.53 -8.94 5.03
CA PHE A 26 34.33 -9.58 6.33
C PHE A 26 32.93 -9.28 6.90
N GLN A 27 32.48 -8.02 6.88
CA GLN A 27 31.14 -7.65 7.35
C GLN A 27 30.04 -8.34 6.53
N LYS A 28 30.22 -8.46 5.21
CA LYS A 28 29.28 -9.19 4.35
C LYS A 28 29.20 -10.67 4.74
N ILE A 29 30.34 -11.33 4.91
CA ILE A 29 30.39 -12.75 5.32
C ILE A 29 29.74 -12.95 6.69
N LEU A 30 30.06 -12.08 7.66
CA LEU A 30 29.49 -12.14 9.00
C LEU A 30 27.96 -11.96 8.96
N LEU A 31 27.46 -11.01 8.17
CA LEU A 31 26.03 -10.79 7.97
C LEU A 31 25.36 -12.01 7.33
N THR A 32 25.96 -12.60 6.30
CA THR A 32 25.40 -13.80 5.65
C THR A 32 25.34 -15.00 6.58
N ILE A 33 26.38 -15.23 7.39
CA ILE A 33 26.41 -16.33 8.37
C ILE A 33 25.38 -16.06 9.47
N GLY A 34 25.30 -14.82 9.96
CA GLY A 34 24.29 -14.42 10.96
C GLY A 34 22.86 -14.65 10.47
N ILE A 35 22.55 -14.27 9.22
CA ILE A 35 21.24 -14.53 8.61
C ILE A 35 20.99 -16.04 8.48
N LEU A 36 21.97 -16.82 8.02
CA LEU A 36 21.82 -18.26 7.89
C LEU A 36 21.52 -18.93 9.23
N ILE A 37 22.24 -18.55 10.29
CA ILE A 37 22.00 -19.05 11.65
C ILE A 37 20.59 -18.66 12.11
N ALA A 38 20.17 -17.40 11.91
CA ALA A 38 18.83 -16.95 12.28
C ALA A 38 17.72 -17.74 11.56
N VAL A 39 17.90 -18.05 10.27
CA VAL A 39 16.95 -18.85 9.49
C VAL A 39 16.90 -20.29 10.01
N LEU A 40 18.05 -20.90 10.31
CA LEU A 40 18.12 -22.26 10.83
C LEU A 40 17.51 -22.38 12.24
N THR A 41 17.72 -21.38 13.10
CA THR A 41 17.14 -21.39 14.45
C THR A 41 15.64 -21.12 14.44
N THR A 42 15.11 -20.37 13.46
CA THR A 42 13.67 -20.04 13.36
C THR A 42 12.92 -20.88 12.32
N LEU A 43 13.40 -22.11 12.07
CA LEU A 43 12.87 -23.03 11.06
C LEU A 43 11.33 -23.14 11.01
N PRO A 44 10.61 -23.37 12.14
CA PRO A 44 9.15 -23.48 12.13
C PRO A 44 8.45 -22.23 11.58
N VAL A 45 8.95 -21.05 11.98
CA VAL A 45 8.43 -19.76 11.55
C VAL A 45 8.70 -19.56 10.06
N MET A 46 9.90 -19.90 9.59
CA MET A 46 10.29 -19.73 8.19
C MET A 46 9.45 -20.58 7.25
N VAL A 47 9.13 -21.83 7.62
CA VAL A 47 8.28 -22.72 6.80
C VAL A 47 6.88 -22.13 6.62
N VAL A 48 6.29 -21.61 7.70
CA VAL A 48 4.96 -20.98 7.66
C VAL A 48 4.97 -19.70 6.85
N LEU A 49 6.00 -18.86 7.01
CA LEU A 49 6.14 -17.63 6.21
C LEU A 49 6.34 -17.93 4.72
N LEU A 50 7.13 -18.94 4.36
CA LEU A 50 7.38 -19.30 2.96
C LEU A 50 6.11 -19.70 2.24
N ILE A 51 5.27 -20.52 2.86
CA ILE A 51 4.00 -20.97 2.26
C ILE A 51 2.94 -19.88 2.37
N GLY A 52 2.80 -19.26 3.55
CA GLY A 52 1.80 -18.26 3.82
C GLY A 52 1.96 -16.98 2.99
N LEU A 53 3.19 -16.56 2.72
CA LEU A 53 3.47 -15.36 1.93
C LEU A 53 3.54 -15.62 0.42
N LEU A 54 3.22 -16.83 -0.07
CA LEU A 54 3.20 -17.15 -1.51
C LEU A 54 2.45 -16.10 -2.35
N PRO A 55 1.23 -15.64 -1.99
CA PRO A 55 0.52 -14.61 -2.74
C PRO A 55 1.25 -13.27 -2.84
N THR A 56 2.03 -12.89 -1.83
CA THR A 56 2.84 -11.65 -1.88
C THR A 56 4.00 -11.83 -2.86
N PHE A 57 4.64 -13.01 -2.82
CA PHE A 57 5.70 -13.34 -3.78
C PHE A 57 5.17 -13.39 -5.22
N THR A 58 3.97 -13.93 -5.45
CA THR A 58 3.38 -13.93 -6.80
C THR A 58 3.20 -12.51 -7.31
N VAL A 59 2.60 -11.60 -6.53
CA VAL A 59 2.44 -10.19 -6.93
C VAL A 59 3.79 -9.51 -7.15
N MET A 60 4.78 -9.77 -6.30
CA MET A 60 6.13 -9.21 -6.44
C MET A 60 6.80 -9.62 -7.76
N VAL A 61 6.55 -10.85 -8.23
CA VAL A 61 7.10 -11.39 -9.48
C VAL A 61 6.28 -10.94 -10.68
N THR A 62 4.95 -11.01 -10.63
CA THR A 62 4.08 -10.71 -11.77
C THR A 62 3.89 -9.22 -12.02
N ASP A 63 3.90 -8.40 -10.96
CA ASP A 63 3.46 -6.98 -10.99
C ASP A 63 4.47 -6.06 -10.30
N ARG A 64 5.76 -6.26 -10.59
CA ARG A 64 6.89 -5.60 -9.90
C ARG A 64 6.84 -4.07 -9.86
N ASN A 65 6.29 -3.43 -10.89
CA ASN A 65 6.22 -1.97 -10.98
C ASN A 65 5.02 -1.38 -10.22
N ASN A 66 4.09 -2.22 -9.77
CA ASN A 66 2.87 -1.80 -9.11
C ASN A 66 3.03 -1.87 -7.59
N THR A 67 3.74 -0.89 -7.03
CA THR A 67 4.03 -0.82 -5.59
C THR A 67 2.76 -0.80 -4.75
N ASN A 68 1.70 -0.13 -5.21
CA ASN A 68 0.43 -0.05 -4.47
C ASN A 68 -0.25 -1.42 -4.35
N LYS A 69 -0.31 -2.18 -5.44
CA LYS A 69 -0.85 -3.55 -5.42
C LYS A 69 -0.06 -4.45 -4.49
N LEU A 70 1.28 -4.37 -4.55
CA LEU A 70 2.16 -5.15 -3.68
C LEU A 70 1.95 -4.81 -2.20
N ILE A 71 1.84 -3.53 -1.86
CA ILE A 71 1.61 -3.10 -0.47
C ILE A 71 0.24 -3.59 0.02
N ILE A 72 -0.84 -3.36 -0.74
CA ILE A 72 -2.19 -3.71 -0.32
C ILE A 72 -2.34 -5.22 -0.16
N VAL A 73 -1.98 -6.00 -1.19
CA VAL A 73 -2.05 -7.47 -1.13
C VAL A 73 -1.11 -8.02 -0.06
N GLY A 74 0.10 -7.46 0.04
CA GLY A 74 1.11 -7.87 1.02
C GLY A 74 0.66 -7.65 2.47
N CYS A 75 0.06 -6.50 2.78
CA CYS A 75 -0.47 -6.20 4.11
C CYS A 75 -1.61 -7.16 4.50
N PHE A 76 -2.54 -7.41 3.58
CA PHE A 76 -3.63 -8.34 3.81
C PHE A 76 -3.15 -9.77 3.99
N ASN A 77 -2.24 -10.24 3.12
CA ASN A 77 -1.63 -11.56 3.23
C ASN A 77 -0.89 -11.74 4.56
N LEU A 78 -0.04 -10.76 4.92
CA LEU A 78 0.68 -10.77 6.18
C LEU A 78 -0.26 -10.82 7.37
N ALA A 79 -1.38 -10.09 7.34
CA ALA A 79 -2.38 -10.12 8.41
C ALA A 79 -2.99 -11.52 8.59
N GLY A 80 -3.32 -12.22 7.50
CA GLY A 80 -3.81 -13.60 7.56
C GLY A 80 -2.77 -14.58 8.10
N VAL A 81 -1.51 -14.47 7.66
CA VAL A 81 -0.40 -15.29 8.16
C VAL A 81 -0.13 -15.02 9.64
N PHE A 82 -0.24 -13.76 10.08
CA PHE A 82 0.12 -13.32 11.43
C PHE A 82 -0.69 -14.02 12.53
N ILE A 83 -1.96 -14.35 12.27
CA ILE A 83 -2.83 -15.08 13.20
C ILE A 83 -2.20 -16.42 13.61
N TYR A 84 -1.64 -17.14 12.64
CA TYR A 84 -1.01 -18.45 12.87
C TYR A 84 0.45 -18.33 13.30
N LEU A 85 1.11 -17.23 12.93
CA LEU A 85 2.50 -16.97 13.32
C LEU A 85 2.66 -16.94 14.85
N PHE A 86 1.69 -16.37 15.57
CA PHE A 86 1.71 -16.35 17.03
C PHE A 86 1.73 -17.78 17.62
N HIS A 87 0.90 -18.69 17.08
CA HIS A 87 0.84 -20.07 17.53
C HIS A 87 2.15 -20.84 17.29
N VAL A 88 2.80 -20.58 16.16
CA VAL A 88 4.09 -21.19 15.79
C VAL A 88 5.22 -20.66 16.68
N ILE A 89 5.21 -19.36 16.98
CA ILE A 89 6.22 -18.74 17.86
C ILE A 89 6.11 -19.27 19.29
N SER A 90 4.89 -19.50 19.80
CA SER A 90 4.70 -20.00 21.17
C SER A 90 5.19 -21.44 21.38
N ASN A 91 4.97 -22.33 20.42
CA ASN A 91 5.35 -23.74 20.57
C ASN A 91 6.73 -24.05 19.97
N PHE A 92 7.16 -23.27 18.96
CA PHE A 92 8.46 -23.33 18.31
C PHE A 92 8.88 -24.73 17.82
N THR A 93 7.90 -25.54 17.37
CA THR A 93 8.17 -26.87 16.80
C THR A 93 7.83 -26.94 15.32
N VAL A 94 8.62 -27.72 14.57
CA VAL A 94 8.39 -27.95 13.14
C VAL A 94 7.11 -28.76 12.91
N ARG A 95 6.76 -29.66 13.85
CA ARG A 95 5.53 -30.46 13.79
C ARG A 95 4.29 -29.56 13.78
N ASP A 96 4.24 -28.56 14.67
CA ASP A 96 3.09 -27.67 14.78
C ASP A 96 2.95 -26.78 13.55
N ALA A 97 4.07 -26.32 12.98
CA ALA A 97 4.09 -25.61 11.71
C ALA A 97 3.43 -26.45 10.59
N PHE A 98 3.81 -27.72 10.45
CA PHE A 98 3.18 -28.61 9.48
C PHE A 98 1.72 -28.93 9.80
N PHE A 99 1.35 -29.02 11.07
CA PHE A 99 -0.04 -29.23 11.48
C PHE A 99 -0.92 -28.06 11.04
N ILE A 100 -0.48 -26.81 11.27
CA ILE A 100 -1.16 -25.60 10.78
C ILE A 100 -1.29 -25.63 9.27
N LEU A 101 -0.20 -25.95 8.56
CA LEU A 101 -0.13 -25.92 7.10
C LEU A 101 -0.93 -27.04 6.43
N SER A 102 -1.21 -28.12 7.14
CA SER A 102 -1.99 -29.26 6.60
C SER A 102 -3.50 -29.05 6.75
N ASP A 103 -3.93 -28.09 7.56
CA ASP A 103 -5.33 -27.76 7.74
C ASP A 103 -5.82 -26.82 6.60
N ILE A 104 -6.81 -27.31 5.86
CA ILE A 104 -7.39 -26.58 4.72
C ILE A 104 -8.01 -25.24 5.14
N PHE A 105 -8.61 -25.15 6.32
CA PHE A 105 -9.22 -23.90 6.80
C PHE A 105 -8.15 -22.86 7.13
N ASN A 106 -7.03 -23.29 7.69
CA ASN A 106 -5.89 -22.41 7.96
C ASN A 106 -5.28 -21.86 6.66
N LEU A 107 -5.15 -22.71 5.64
CA LEU A 107 -4.69 -22.29 4.32
C LEU A 107 -5.67 -21.30 3.66
N ILE A 108 -6.98 -21.54 3.76
CA ILE A 108 -8.01 -20.63 3.24
C ILE A 108 -7.92 -19.26 3.92
N ILE A 109 -7.78 -19.21 5.25
CA ILE A 109 -7.66 -17.93 5.96
C ILE A 109 -6.37 -17.22 5.57
N MET A 110 -5.26 -17.94 5.58
CA MET A 110 -3.94 -17.39 5.30
C MET A 110 -3.84 -16.86 3.86
N LEU A 111 -4.11 -17.71 2.86
CA LEU A 111 -3.98 -17.35 1.45
C LEU A 111 -5.17 -16.52 0.95
N GLY A 112 -6.37 -16.79 1.46
CA GLY A 112 -7.59 -16.07 1.11
C GLY A 112 -7.58 -14.62 1.59
N SER A 113 -6.89 -14.32 2.69
CA SER A 113 -6.67 -12.94 3.12
C SER A 113 -5.99 -12.09 2.03
N ALA A 114 -5.02 -12.65 1.31
CA ALA A 114 -4.38 -11.98 0.16
C ALA A 114 -5.37 -11.73 -0.99
N GLY A 115 -6.30 -12.67 -1.21
CA GLY A 115 -7.41 -12.51 -2.16
C GLY A 115 -8.32 -11.33 -1.79
N LEU A 116 -8.63 -11.14 -0.51
CA LEU A 116 -9.35 -9.95 -0.04
C LEU A 116 -8.56 -8.68 -0.32
N GLY A 117 -7.24 -8.68 -0.11
CA GLY A 117 -6.37 -7.56 -0.48
C GLY A 117 -6.44 -7.22 -1.97
N LEU A 118 -6.52 -8.23 -2.83
CA LEU A 118 -6.68 -8.03 -4.27
C LEU A 118 -8.06 -7.43 -4.62
N ILE A 119 -9.14 -7.90 -3.99
CA ILE A 119 -10.48 -7.32 -4.15
C ILE A 119 -10.48 -5.85 -3.73
N VAL A 120 -9.87 -5.54 -2.59
CA VAL A 120 -9.73 -4.16 -2.09
C VAL A 120 -8.98 -3.30 -3.10
N TYR A 121 -7.87 -3.79 -3.65
CA TYR A 121 -7.09 -3.08 -4.68
C TYR A 121 -7.93 -2.74 -5.92
N LEU A 122 -8.81 -3.65 -6.35
CA LEU A 122 -9.63 -3.48 -7.55
C LEU A 122 -10.87 -2.61 -7.30
N GLU A 123 -11.55 -2.79 -6.17
CA GLU A 123 -12.90 -2.23 -5.96
C GLU A 123 -12.93 -0.93 -5.16
N VAL A 124 -11.95 -0.68 -4.29
CA VAL A 124 -11.92 0.58 -3.52
C VAL A 124 -11.89 1.83 -4.42
N PRO A 125 -11.13 1.88 -5.53
CA PRO A 125 -11.19 3.02 -6.44
C PRO A 125 -12.59 3.21 -7.06
N ASN A 126 -13.25 2.13 -7.47
CA ASN A 126 -14.61 2.18 -8.03
C ASN A 126 -15.62 2.72 -7.01
N LEU A 127 -15.52 2.24 -5.78
CA LEU A 127 -16.35 2.70 -4.66
C LEU A 127 -16.12 4.20 -4.40
N PHE A 128 -14.87 4.65 -4.40
CA PHE A 128 -14.53 6.06 -4.22
C PHE A 128 -15.13 6.95 -5.31
N ILE A 129 -15.06 6.52 -6.58
CA ILE A 129 -15.66 7.25 -7.72
C ILE A 129 -17.18 7.33 -7.56
N TYR A 130 -17.83 6.22 -7.19
CA TYR A 130 -19.27 6.17 -6.99
C TYR A 130 -19.73 7.15 -5.88
N LEU A 131 -19.07 7.10 -4.72
CA LEU A 131 -19.36 8.00 -3.60
C LEU A 131 -19.09 9.47 -3.96
N SER A 132 -18.01 9.74 -4.69
CA SER A 132 -17.67 11.09 -5.16
C SER A 132 -18.75 11.65 -6.10
N LYS A 133 -19.30 10.82 -6.99
CA LYS A 133 -20.41 11.22 -7.88
C LYS A 133 -21.66 11.59 -7.08
N ILE A 134 -22.04 10.78 -6.09
CA ILE A 134 -23.19 11.08 -5.22
C ILE A 134 -22.98 12.40 -4.48
N ALA A 135 -21.80 12.60 -3.90
CA ALA A 135 -21.47 13.82 -3.19
C ALA A 135 -21.51 15.06 -4.11
N ALA A 136 -20.96 14.95 -5.31
CA ALA A 136 -20.99 16.02 -6.32
C ALA A 136 -22.42 16.34 -6.76
N GLN A 137 -23.25 15.34 -7.04
CA GLN A 137 -24.66 15.53 -7.39
C GLN A 137 -25.44 16.21 -6.26
N LYS A 138 -25.21 15.83 -5.00
CA LYS A 138 -25.83 16.50 -3.86
C LYS A 138 -25.44 17.98 -3.81
N ARG A 139 -24.15 18.29 -4.01
CA ARG A 139 -23.65 19.67 -4.05
C ARG A 139 -24.29 20.47 -5.18
N LEU A 140 -24.40 19.91 -6.38
CA LEU A 140 -25.06 20.56 -7.52
C LEU A 140 -26.52 20.88 -7.20
N LYS A 141 -27.28 19.93 -6.65
CA LYS A 141 -28.68 20.17 -6.24
C LYS A 141 -28.81 21.31 -5.22
N THR A 142 -27.87 21.41 -4.27
CA THR A 142 -27.86 22.53 -3.31
C THR A 142 -27.55 23.86 -3.98
N LEU A 143 -26.61 23.89 -4.93
CA LEU A 143 -26.31 25.08 -5.73
C LEU A 143 -27.51 25.51 -6.57
N ASP A 144 -28.15 24.57 -7.26
CA ASP A 144 -29.33 24.84 -8.10
C ASP A 144 -30.47 25.41 -7.25
N ALA A 145 -30.76 24.82 -6.09
CA ALA A 145 -31.78 25.31 -5.17
C ALA A 145 -31.47 26.73 -4.64
N ASN A 146 -30.19 27.02 -4.36
CA ASN A 146 -29.78 28.36 -3.93
C ASN A 146 -29.91 29.39 -5.07
N LEU A 147 -29.56 29.02 -6.30
CA LEU A 147 -29.71 29.88 -7.48
C LEU A 147 -31.18 30.16 -7.79
N GLU A 148 -32.04 29.17 -7.67
CA GLU A 148 -33.49 29.31 -7.84
C GLU A 148 -34.07 30.30 -6.82
N LYS A 149 -33.70 30.15 -5.54
CA LYS A 149 -34.10 31.09 -4.49
C LYS A 149 -33.62 32.53 -4.75
N LEU A 150 -32.37 32.70 -5.19
CA LEU A 150 -31.85 34.03 -5.53
C LEU A 150 -32.60 34.66 -6.71
N ALA A 151 -32.99 33.85 -7.70
CA ALA A 151 -33.77 34.32 -8.84
C ALA A 151 -35.21 34.73 -8.43
N GLU A 152 -35.81 34.03 -7.46
CA GLU A 152 -37.10 34.41 -6.86
C GLU A 152 -37.00 35.73 -6.10
N ASP A 153 -35.99 35.86 -5.21
CA ASP A 153 -35.83 37.02 -4.33
C ASP A 153 -35.46 38.31 -5.10
N TRP A 154 -34.69 38.20 -6.19
CA TRP A 154 -34.10 39.37 -6.87
C TRP A 154 -34.46 39.50 -8.37
N GLY A 155 -35.26 38.58 -8.90
CA GLY A 155 -35.68 38.56 -10.31
C GLY A 155 -34.71 37.80 -11.25
N PRO A 156 -35.20 37.36 -12.43
CA PRO A 156 -34.49 36.40 -13.30
C PRO A 156 -33.22 36.94 -13.99
N GLY A 157 -32.96 38.25 -13.93
CA GLY A 157 -31.82 38.89 -14.61
C GLY A 157 -30.44 38.58 -14.03
N ILE A 158 -30.37 37.92 -12.86
CA ILE A 158 -29.13 37.66 -12.12
C ILE A 158 -28.56 36.26 -12.41
N LEU A 159 -29.36 35.38 -13.02
CA LEU A 159 -28.90 34.09 -13.54
C LEU A 159 -28.05 34.35 -14.79
N GLY A 160 -26.79 34.72 -14.60
CA GLY A 160 -25.85 35.04 -15.67
C GLY A 160 -25.81 33.93 -16.72
N ASN A 161 -26.38 34.20 -17.90
CA ASN A 161 -26.38 33.44 -19.16
C ASN A 161 -25.88 31.98 -19.09
N SER A 162 -26.49 31.14 -18.24
CA SER A 162 -26.06 29.77 -17.97
C SER A 162 -26.72 28.76 -18.94
N LYS A 163 -26.89 29.17 -20.20
CA LYS A 163 -27.29 28.29 -21.31
C LYS A 163 -26.29 28.42 -22.44
N LYS A 164 -25.17 27.69 -22.34
CA LYS A 164 -24.40 27.21 -23.48
C LYS A 164 -23.74 25.89 -23.11
#